data_AF-A0A257KZT9-F1
#
_entry.id   AF-A0A257KZT9-F1
#
_cell.length_a   1.000
_cell.length_b   1.000
_cell.length_c   1.000
_cell.angle_alpha   90.00
_cell.angle_beta   90.00
_cell.angle_gamma   90.00
#
_symmetry.space_group_name_H-M   'P 1'
#
loop_
_entity.id
_entity.type
_entity.pdbx_description
1 polymer ?
#
loop_
_entity_poly.entity_id
_entity_poly.type
_entity_poly.pdbx_seq_one_letter_code
_entity_poly.pdbx_strand_id
1 'polypeptide(L)' 'ELVLYSVNAITSGSTESQGEVTVRLQLGGRVVNGVGADPDIVVASAKAYLAALNKLHANLERVAAQG' A
#
# COMPACT_ATOMS: atom_id res chain seq x y z
N GLU A 1 9.07 9.61 -1.41
CA GLU A 1 8.48 9.95 -2.72
C GLU A 1 7.43 8.93 -3.11
N LEU A 2 6.31 9.39 -3.68
CA LEU A 2 5.32 8.52 -4.32
C LEU A 2 5.80 8.21 -5.74
N VAL A 3 6.02 6.93 -6.04
CA VAL A 3 6.54 6.49 -7.35
C VAL A 3 5.43 5.97 -8.25
N LEU A 4 4.45 5.29 -7.66
CA LEU A 4 3.31 4.75 -8.41
C LEU A 4 2.06 4.76 -7.54
N TYR A 5 0.97 5.15 -8.18
CA TYR A 5 -0.39 5.00 -7.67
C TYR A 5 -1.21 4.34 -8.79
N SER A 6 -1.80 3.19 -8.50
CA SER A 6 -2.62 2.45 -9.47
C SER A 6 -3.90 1.99 -8.82
N VAL A 7 -5.02 2.25 -9.48
CA VAL A 7 -6.34 1.75 -9.11
C VAL A 7 -6.70 0.60 -10.04
N ASN A 8 -6.97 -0.55 -9.45
CA ASN A 8 -7.55 -1.71 -10.12
C ASN A 8 -8.97 -1.87 -9.59
N ALA A 9 -9.96 -1.47 -10.39
CA ALA A 9 -11.36 -1.69 -10.04
C ALA A 9 -11.74 -3.14 -10.40
N ILE A 10 -12.11 -3.96 -9.41
CA ILE A 10 -12.75 -5.25 -9.67
C ILE A 10 -14.26 -5.03 -9.66
N THR A 11 -14.82 -4.70 -10.81
CA THR A 11 -16.27 -4.51 -10.96
C THR A 11 -16.92 -5.84 -11.37
N SER A 12 -17.20 -6.69 -10.38
CA SER A 12 -17.99 -7.91 -10.58
C SER A 12 -19.50 -7.58 -10.60
N GLY A 13 -19.96 -6.78 -11.57
CA GLY A 13 -21.37 -6.66 -11.96
C GLY A 13 -22.44 -6.34 -10.89
N SER A 14 -22.07 -5.96 -9.68
CA SER A 14 -22.95 -5.87 -8.51
C SER A 14 -22.58 -4.65 -7.66
N THR A 15 -23.51 -4.15 -6.85
CA THR A 15 -23.39 -3.00 -5.91
C THR A 15 -22.22 -3.12 -4.89
N GLU A 16 -21.44 -4.20 -4.93
CA GLU A 16 -20.33 -4.54 -4.03
C GLU A 16 -18.98 -4.61 -4.77
N SER A 17 -18.76 -3.78 -5.80
CA SER A 17 -17.44 -3.70 -6.44
C SER A 17 -16.39 -3.23 -5.43
N GLN A 18 -15.35 -4.05 -5.20
CA GLN A 18 -14.20 -3.67 -4.38
C GLN A 18 -13.14 -3.00 -5.26
N GLY A 19 -12.70 -1.81 -4.87
CA GLY A 19 -11.55 -1.15 -5.47
C GLY A 19 -10.27 -1.65 -4.81
N GLU A 20 -9.32 -2.14 -5.61
CA GLU A 20 -7.96 -2.42 -5.16
C GLU A 20 -7.06 -1.26 -5.57
N VAL A 21 -6.22 -0.80 -4.64
CA VAL A 21 -5.24 0.25 -4.88
C VAL A 21 -3.86 -0.27 -4.54
N THR A 22 -2.92 -0.05 -5.46
CA THR A 22 -1.50 -0.27 -5.23
C THR A 22 -0.77 1.06 -5.14
N VAL A 23 0.02 1.23 -4.08
CA VAL A 23 0.90 2.37 -3.85
C VAL A 23 2.34 1.91 -3.79
N ARG A 24 3.23 2.56 -4.54
CA ARG A 24 4.68 2.36 -4.45
C ARG A 24 5.35 3.60 -3.88
N LEU A 25 6.09 3.42 -2.78
CA LEU A 25 6.87 4.48 -2.15
C LEU A 25 8.36 4.20 -2.27
N GLN A 26 9.13 5.27 -2.40
CA GLN A 26 10.59 5.25 -2.37
C GLN A 26 11.14 6.22 -1.32
N LEU A 27 12.13 5.77 -0.55
CA LEU A 27 12.91 6.60 0.38
C LEU A 27 14.32 6.03 0.50
N GLY A 28 15.34 6.88 0.32
CA GLY A 28 16.74 6.48 0.51
C GLY A 28 17.18 5.27 -0.31
N GLY A 29 16.73 5.16 -1.57
CA GLY A 29 17.04 4.03 -2.46
C GLY A 29 16.23 2.75 -2.18
N ARG A 30 15.40 2.73 -1.14
CA ARG A 30 14.50 1.61 -0.82
C ARG A 30 13.14 1.82 -1.45
N VAL A 31 12.62 0.81 -2.14
CA VAL A 31 11.31 0.83 -2.79
C VAL A 31 10.41 -0.24 -2.16
N VAL A 32 9.17 0.11 -1.84
CA VAL A 32 8.17 -0.80 -1.28
C VAL A 32 6.81 -0.60 -1.93
N ASN A 33 6.02 -1.67 -2.01
CA ASN A 33 4.63 -1.62 -2.46
C ASN A 33 3.68 -1.90 -1.29
N GLY A 34 2.63 -1.10 -1.18
CA GLY A 34 1.46 -1.34 -0.35
C GLY A 34 0.22 -1.56 -1.21
N VAL A 35 -0.69 -2.40 -0.71
CA VAL A 35 -1.96 -2.71 -1.38
C VAL A 35 -3.07 -2.47 -0.37
N GLY A 36 -4.17 -1.88 -0.83
CA GLY A 36 -5.37 -1.64 -0.03
C GLY A 36 -6.60 -1.96 -0.86
N ALA A 37 -7.55 -2.67 -0.25
CA ALA A 37 -8.81 -3.02 -0.89
C ALA A 37 -9.98 -2.48 -0.04
N ASP A 38 -10.91 -1.81 -0.70
CA ASP A 38 -12.13 -1.27 -0.10
C ASP A 38 -13.17 -0.92 -1.18
N PRO A 39 -14.47 -1.06 -0.93
CA PRO A 39 -15.51 -0.51 -1.83
C PRO A 39 -15.35 1.00 -2.07
N ASP A 40 -14.87 1.75 -1.08
CA ASP A 40 -14.53 3.16 -1.22
C ASP A 40 -13.07 3.32 -1.65
N ILE A 41 -12.86 3.92 -2.82
CA ILE A 41 -11.52 4.05 -3.40
C ILE A 41 -10.58 4.93 -2.57
N VAL A 42 -11.11 5.91 -1.83
CA VAL A 42 -10.33 6.78 -0.94
C VAL A 42 -9.85 5.97 0.26
N VAL A 43 -10.72 5.14 0.83
CA VAL A 43 -10.36 4.23 1.92
C VAL A 43 -9.32 3.19 1.45
N ALA A 44 -9.52 2.58 0.28
CA ALA A 44 -8.55 1.66 -0.32
C ALA A 44 -7.18 2.33 -0.52
N SER A 45 -7.18 3.58 -0.99
CA SER A 45 -5.96 4.37 -1.19
C SER A 45 -5.23 4.65 0.12
N ALA A 46 -5.96 5.03 1.18
CA ALA A 46 -5.39 5.24 2.49
C ALA A 46 -4.76 3.95 3.05
N LYS A 47 -5.47 2.82 2.93
CA LYS A 47 -4.97 1.50 3.32
C LYS A 47 -3.68 1.13 2.57
N ALA A 48 -3.65 1.32 1.26
CA ALA A 48 -2.48 1.03 0.43
C ALA A 48 -1.26 1.88 0.81
N TYR A 49 -1.49 3.18 1.04
CA TYR A 49 -0.43 4.11 1.43
C TYR A 49 0.13 3.78 2.82
N LEU A 50 -0.73 3.53 3.81
CA LEU A 50 -0.31 3.12 5.15
C LEU A 50 0.45 1.80 5.13
N ALA A 51 0.00 0.82 4.34
CA ALA A 51 0.72 -0.44 4.16
C ALA A 51 2.11 -0.24 3.56
N ALA A 52 2.25 0.66 2.58
CA ALA A 52 3.54 1.00 2.00
C ALA A 52 4.44 1.73 3.01
N LEU A 53 3.92 2.69 3.76
CA LEU A 53 4.67 3.39 4.82
C LEU A 53 5.16 2.44 5.91
N ASN A 54 4.29 1.56 6.42
CA ASN A 54 4.69 0.58 7.43
C ASN A 54 5.84 -0.29 6.93
N LYS A 55 5.78 -0.77 5.68
CA LYS A 55 6.89 -1.50 5.06
C LYS A 55 8.15 -0.64 4.93
N LEU A 56 8.01 0.63 4.55
CA LEU A 56 9.12 1.55 4.37
C LEU A 56 9.86 1.84 5.69
N HIS A 57 9.16 1.80 6.83
CA HIS A 57 9.73 2.08 8.14
C HIS A 57 10.09 0.83 8.97
N ALA A 58 9.52 -0.35 8.66
CA ALA A 58 9.72 -1.59 9.42
C ALA A 58 11.17 -2.16 9.46
N ASN A 59 12.15 -1.53 8.81
CA ASN A 59 13.58 -1.91 8.89
C ASN A 59 14.48 -0.81 9.46
N LEU A 60 13.95 0.35 9.86
CA LEU A 60 14.72 1.33 10.63
C LEU A 60 14.95 0.87 12.08
N GLU A 61 14.18 -0.11 12.55
CA GLU A 61 14.23 -0.63 13.93
C GLU A 61 14.40 -2.15 13.98
N ARG A 62 15.21 -2.75 13.08
CA ARG A 62 15.75 -4.08 13.41
C ARG A 62 16.79 -3.89 14.50
N VAL A 63 16.34 -3.83 15.75
CA VAL A 63 17.17 -4.20 16.90
C VAL A 63 17.75 -5.56 16.53
N ALA A 64 19.07 -5.60 16.36
CA ALA A 64 19.79 -6.81 16.04
C ALA A 64 19.34 -7.90 17.02
N ALA A 65 18.73 -8.97 16.50
CA ALA A 65 18.51 -10.16 17.30
C ALA A 65 19.91 -10.65 17.72
N GLN A 66 20.26 -10.44 18.98
CA GLN A 66 21.47 -11.02 19.55
C GLN A 66 21.22 -12.52 19.69
N GLY A 67 21.96 -13.30 18.90
CA GLY A 67 22.05 -14.75 18.97
C GLY A 67 23.45 -15.16 18.57
#